data_AF-A0A9E3V141-F1
#
_entry.id   AF-A0A9E3V141-F1
#
_cell.length_a   1.000
_cell.length_b   1.000
_cell.length_c   1.000
_cell.angle_alpha   90.00
_cell.angle_beta   90.00
_cell.angle_gamma   90.00
#
_symmetry.space_group_name_H-M   'P 1'
#
loop_
_entity.id
_entity.type
_entity.pdbx_description
1 polymer ?
#
loop_
_entity_poly.entity_id
_entity_poly.type
_entity_poly.pdbx_seq_one_letter_code
_entity_poly.pdbx_strand_id
1 'polypeptide(L)' 'MRIGFTIVNCPLGRLLVAATERGLCAVYLGDSDEDLSAELAQQYPAAAIVRDDAGLAPWVAALVAYLDGPRPAFALPLDL' A
#
# COMPACT_ATOMS: atom_id res chain seq x y z
N MET A 1 -9.44 3.20 -15.01
CA MET A 1 -9.15 3.54 -13.59
C MET A 1 -7.64 3.50 -13.42
N ARG A 2 -7.01 4.46 -12.76
CA ARG A 2 -5.55 4.46 -12.49
C ARG A 2 -5.31 4.09 -11.02
N ILE A 3 -4.31 3.25 -10.79
CA ILE A 3 -3.82 2.89 -9.46
C ILE A 3 -2.33 3.25 -9.41
N GLY A 4 -1.99 4.19 -8.54
CA GLY A 4 -0.60 4.41 -8.12
C GLY A 4 -0.22 3.30 -7.14
N PHE A 5 0.99 2.74 -7.25
CA PHE A 5 1.53 1.83 -6.24
C PHE A 5 2.99 2.13 -5.90
N THR A 6 3.41 1.74 -4.71
CA THR A 6 4.81 1.77 -4.26
C THR A 6 5.09 0.53 -3.42
N ILE A 7 6.35 0.07 -3.42
CA ILE A 7 6.80 -1.07 -2.63
C ILE A 7 8.01 -0.63 -1.81
N VAL A 8 7.92 -0.77 -0.50
CA VAL A 8 8.98 -0.40 0.45
C VAL A 8 9.36 -1.57 1.35
N ASN A 9 10.49 -1.42 2.05
CA ASN A 9 10.88 -2.35 3.09
C ASN A 9 10.19 -1.99 4.41
N CYS A 10 9.78 -2.99 5.16
CA CYS A 10 9.20 -2.87 6.50
C CYS A 10 9.75 -3.98 7.42
N PRO A 11 9.51 -3.94 8.74
CA PRO A 11 9.97 -4.98 9.67
C PRO A 11 9.43 -6.38 9.36
N LEU A 12 8.36 -6.48 8.57
CA LEU A 12 7.66 -7.71 8.18
C LEU A 12 7.99 -8.16 6.74
N GLY A 13 9.02 -7.58 6.10
CA GLY A 13 9.41 -7.89 4.72
C GLY A 13 9.15 -6.71 3.77
N ARG A 14 8.47 -6.98 2.64
CA ARG A 14 8.07 -5.99 1.63
C ARG A 14 6.61 -5.57 1.88
N LEU A 15 6.37 -4.27 1.82
CA LEU A 15 5.05 -3.64 1.95
C LEU A 15 4.71 -2.94 0.64
N LEU A 16 3.70 -3.44 -0.08
CA LEU A 16 3.09 -2.74 -1.20
C LEU A 16 1.94 -1.88 -0.69
N VAL A 17 1.91 -0.62 -1.10
CA VAL A 17 0.81 0.32 -0.86
C VAL A 17 0.29 0.79 -2.21
N ALA A 18 -1.02 0.68 -2.43
CA ALA A 18 -1.68 1.09 -3.66
C ALA A 18 -2.85 2.04 -3.38
N ALA A 19 -2.96 3.10 -4.17
CA ALA A 19 -4.03 4.09 -4.09
C ALA A 19 -4.57 4.49 -5.46
N THR A 20 -5.78 4.97 -5.45
CA THR A 20 -6.43 5.67 -6.57
C THR A 20 -6.44 7.17 -6.27
N GLU A 21 -6.92 7.98 -7.22
CA GLU A 21 -7.19 9.41 -7.02
C GLU A 21 -8.17 9.69 -5.85
N ARG A 22 -8.91 8.67 -5.37
CA ARG A 22 -9.86 8.77 -4.25
C ARG A 22 -9.26 8.37 -2.89
N GLY A 23 -8.06 7.78 -2.86
CA GLY A 23 -7.43 7.23 -1.64
C GLY A 23 -6.92 5.79 -1.81
N LEU A 24 -6.38 5.23 -0.72
CA LEU A 24 -5.87 3.86 -0.66
C LEU A 24 -6.92 2.85 -1.14
N CYS A 25 -6.49 1.89 -1.97
CA CYS A 25 -7.33 0.81 -2.48
C CYS A 25 -6.83 -0.59 -2.09
N ALA A 26 -5.52 -0.77 -1.91
CA ALA A 26 -4.94 -2.02 -1.44
C ALA A 26 -3.64 -1.80 -0.66
N VAL A 27 -3.36 -2.72 0.26
CA VAL A 27 -2.09 -2.84 0.99
C VAL A 27 -1.77 -4.33 1.08
N TYR A 28 -0.57 -4.73 0.63
CA TYR A 28 -0.12 -6.13 0.66
C TYR A 28 1.22 -6.23 1.38
N LEU A 29 1.44 -7.35 2.07
CA LEU A 29 2.72 -7.71 2.66
C LEU A 29 3.19 -9.05 2.07
N GLY A 30 4.49 -9.16 1.81
CA GLY A 30 5.12 -10.37 1.30
C GLY A 30 6.64 -10.21 1.24
N ASP A 31 7.33 -11.14 0.58
CA ASP A 31 8.80 -11.16 0.56
C ASP A 31 9.41 -10.58 -0.73
N SER A 32 8.64 -10.41 -1.81
CA SER A 32 9.15 -10.04 -3.14
C SER A 32 8.31 -8.97 -3.85
N ASP A 33 8.97 -7.99 -4.46
CA ASP A 33 8.34 -6.92 -5.25
C ASP A 33 7.52 -7.46 -6.43
N GLU A 34 8.07 -8.45 -7.13
CA GLU A 34 7.44 -9.05 -8.31
C GLU A 34 6.11 -9.71 -7.95
N ASP A 35 6.11 -10.52 -6.89
CA ASP A 35 4.94 -11.24 -6.38
C ASP A 35 3.82 -10.27 -5.96
N LEU A 36 4.15 -9.26 -5.14
CA LEU A 36 3.21 -8.21 -4.71
C LEU A 36 2.65 -7.41 -5.91
N SER A 37 3.49 -7.08 -6.89
CA SER A 37 3.06 -6.36 -8.09
C SER A 37 2.17 -7.21 -9.01
N ALA A 38 2.43 -8.53 -9.08
CA ALA A 38 1.64 -9.48 -9.82
C ALA A 38 0.28 -9.71 -9.16
N GLU A 39 0.22 -9.82 -7.82
CA GLU A 39 -1.03 -9.93 -7.07
C GLU A 39 -1.90 -8.67 -7.24
N LEU A 40 -1.30 -7.46 -7.18
CA LEU A 40 -2.00 -6.22 -7.51
C LEU A 40 -2.57 -6.22 -8.93
N ALA A 41 -1.81 -6.71 -9.92
CA ALA A 41 -2.26 -6.82 -11.30
C ALA A 41 -3.37 -7.86 -11.50
N GLN A 42 -3.36 -8.96 -10.75
CA GLN A 42 -4.43 -9.97 -10.77
C GLN A 42 -5.71 -9.48 -10.08
N GLN A 43 -5.59 -8.69 -9.00
CA GLN A 43 -6.73 -8.11 -8.29
C GLN A 43 -7.37 -6.94 -9.06
N TYR A 44 -6.59 -6.19 -9.84
CA TYR A 44 -7.08 -5.04 -10.61
C TYR A 44 -6.75 -5.12 -12.12
N PRO A 45 -7.20 -6.17 -12.83
CA PRO A 45 -6.81 -6.44 -14.23
C PRO A 45 -7.32 -5.39 -15.23
N ALA A 46 -8.31 -4.57 -14.83
CA ALA A 46 -8.85 -3.46 -15.62
C ALA A 46 -8.28 -2.08 -15.23
N ALA A 47 -7.31 -2.02 -14.31
CA ALA A 47 -6.69 -0.78 -13.87
C ALA A 47 -5.34 -0.53 -14.55
N ALA A 48 -5.05 0.75 -14.83
CA ALA A 48 -3.72 1.20 -15.19
C ALA A 48 -2.88 1.32 -13.92
N ILE A 49 -2.13 0.27 -13.61
CA ILE A 49 -1.20 0.21 -12.49
C ILE A 49 0.10 0.95 -12.88
N VAL A 50 0.47 1.96 -12.10
CA VAL A 50 1.66 2.79 -12.34
C VAL A 50 2.41 3.00 -11.03
N ARG A 51 3.73 2.88 -11.07
CA ARG A 51 4.57 3.13 -9.89
C ARG A 51 4.56 4.62 -9.54
N ASP A 52 4.25 4.95 -8.28
CA ASP A 52 4.08 6.32 -7.78
C ASP A 52 4.63 6.45 -6.34
N ASP A 53 5.95 6.28 -6.18
CA ASP A 53 6.59 6.33 -4.86
C ASP A 53 6.45 7.70 -4.17
N ALA A 54 6.40 8.79 -4.96
CA ALA A 54 6.35 10.15 -4.43
C ALA A 54 4.96 10.55 -3.89
N GLY A 55 3.87 10.23 -4.58
CA GLY A 55 2.52 10.54 -4.11
C GLY A 55 2.07 9.64 -2.94
N LEU A 56 2.66 8.45 -2.82
CA LEU A 56 2.33 7.47 -1.79
C LEU A 56 3.24 7.53 -0.56
N ALA A 57 4.40 8.20 -0.62
CA ALA A 57 5.30 8.42 0.50
C ALA A 57 4.63 8.79 1.84
N PRO A 58 3.65 9.73 1.93
CA PRO A 58 3.00 10.05 3.21
C PRO A 58 2.14 8.90 3.76
N TRP A 59 1.47 8.13 2.89
CA TRP A 59 0.68 6.96 3.27
C TRP A 59 1.58 5.82 3.76
N VAL A 60 2.68 5.58 3.05
CA VAL A 60 3.71 4.60 3.44
C VAL A 60 4.29 4.94 4.81
N ALA A 61 4.68 6.20 5.04
CA ALA A 61 5.27 6.61 6.31
C ALA A 61 4.30 6.38 7.49
N ALA A 62 3.02 6.67 7.30
CA ALA A 62 1.97 6.39 8.31
C ALA A 62 1.79 4.88 8.56
N LEU A 63 1.77 4.05 7.51
CA LEU A 63 1.64 2.60 7.62
C LEU A 63 2.86 1.95 8.28
N VAL A 64 4.09 2.35 7.91
CA VAL A 64 5.32 1.83 8.53
C VAL A 64 5.39 2.23 10.01
N ALA A 65 5.10 3.48 10.35
CA ALA A 65 5.04 3.93 11.75
C ALA A 65 3.95 3.21 12.57
N TYR A 66 2.84 2.82 11.94
CA TYR A 66 1.80 2.00 12.59
C TYR A 66 2.27 0.56 12.84
N LEU A 67 3.05 -0.03 11.94
CA LEU A 67 3.54 -1.41 12.02
C LEU A 67 4.65 -1.62 13.07
N ASP A 68 5.44 -0.59 13.37
CA ASP A 68 6.57 -0.66 14.34
C ASP A 68 6.09 -0.71 15.81
N GLY A 69 5.17 0.20 16.17
CA GLY A 69 4.39 0.21 17.43
C GLY A 69 5.16 0.50 18.74
N PRO A 70 4.46 0.66 19.89
CA PRO A 70 3.05 1.02 20.06
C PRO A 70 2.78 2.13 21.12
N ARG A 71 1.58 2.68 21.33
CA ARG A 71 0.39 3.06 20.51
C ARG A 71 -0.72 3.54 21.48
N PRO A 72 -1.37 4.72 21.32
CA PRO A 72 -2.78 4.82 21.69
C PRO A 72 -3.67 4.99 20.46
N ALA A 73 -4.89 4.49 20.57
CA ALA A 73 -5.89 4.34 19.51
C ALA A 73 -5.98 5.50 18.50
N PHE A 74 -5.49 5.27 17.27
CA PHE A 74 -5.87 6.09 16.13
C PHE A 74 -7.21 5.58 15.62
N ALA A 75 -8.27 6.34 15.88
CA ALA A 75 -9.61 6.05 15.39
C ALA A 75 -9.70 6.36 13.89
N LEU A 76 -9.18 5.45 13.06
CA LEU A 76 -9.48 5.43 11.63
C LEU A 76 -10.94 4.98 11.46
N PRO A 77 -11.82 5.80 10.85
CA PRO A 77 -13.15 5.34 10.50
C PRO A 77 -13.04 4.32 9.37
N LEU A 78 -13.12 3.04 9.73
CA LEU A 78 -13.27 1.95 8.78
C LEU A 78 -14.72 1.97 8.26
N ASP A 79 -14.89 2.17 6.96
CA ASP A 79 -16.14 1.86 6.27
C ASP A 79 -16.13 0.33 6.01
N LEU A 80 -17.18 -0.37 6.47
CA LEU A 80 -17.36 -1.83 6.37
C LEU A 80 -18.46 -2.16 5.35
#